data_AF-A0AAJ2R2K2-F1
#
_entry.id   AF-A0AAJ2R2K2-F1
#
_cell.length_a   1.000
_cell.length_b   1.000
_cell.length_c   1.000
_cell.angle_alpha   90.00
_cell.angle_beta   90.00
_cell.angle_gamma   90.00
#
_symmetry.space_group_name_H-M   'P 1'
#
loop_
_entity.id
_entity.type
_entity.pdbx_description
1 polymer ?
#
loop_
_entity_poly.entity_id
_entity_poly.type
_entity_poly.pdbx_seq_one_letter_code
_entity_poly.pdbx_strand_id
1 'polypeptide(L)'
;MPHIGRNRFPGPCRFRQGRRLLARCLLATLAGSALPLLAVPESGRASDFSRPAQSLTPSPAALRIHLKSHQASTGPGKPAALQRFCFVQQHNRSAVPARSSVWMVWLEGGQIANLGQRRFTAKPSPDEAQWDGDALSEAKAIHLATDVRETAQEITGSSFLVERAWVDRLLAQCQAKGRKVEVRPLR
;
A
#
# COMPACT_ATOMS: atom_id res chain seq x y z
N MET A 1 0.97 -48.32 -36.63
CA MET A 1 1.18 -49.29 -35.53
C MET A 1 1.27 -48.54 -34.21
N PRO A 2 0.28 -48.66 -33.30
CA PRO A 2 0.41 -48.18 -31.92
C PRO A 2 0.53 -49.36 -30.94
N HIS A 3 1.59 -49.40 -30.14
CA HIS A 3 1.71 -50.36 -29.05
C HIS A 3 1.00 -49.84 -27.79
N ILE A 4 0.04 -50.67 -27.39
CA ILE A 4 -0.74 -50.67 -26.16
C ILE A 4 0.13 -51.14 -24.98
N GLY A 5 -0.11 -50.58 -23.80
CA GLY A 5 0.50 -51.07 -22.56
C GLY A 5 -0.16 -50.53 -21.29
N ARG A 6 -1.45 -50.82 -21.07
CA ARG A 6 -2.09 -50.79 -19.74
C ARG A 6 -1.68 -52.06 -18.97
N ASN A 7 -1.47 -51.96 -17.66
CA ASN A 7 -2.00 -52.94 -16.71
C ASN A 7 -2.07 -52.36 -15.28
N ARG A 8 -3.18 -52.68 -14.61
CA ARG A 8 -3.67 -52.20 -13.31
C ARG A 8 -3.97 -53.42 -12.43
N PHE A 9 -3.49 -53.38 -11.17
CA PHE A 9 -4.03 -54.04 -9.95
C PHE A 9 -4.07 -55.59 -9.85
N PRO A 10 -4.36 -56.22 -8.66
CA PRO A 10 -4.54 -55.71 -7.27
C PRO A 10 -3.81 -56.54 -6.15
N GLY A 11 -3.94 -56.13 -4.88
CA GLY A 11 -3.97 -57.08 -3.74
C GLY A 11 -3.33 -56.62 -2.42
N PRO A 12 -4.03 -56.62 -1.26
CA PRO A 12 -3.56 -56.07 0.01
C PRO A 12 -3.00 -57.15 0.96
N CYS A 13 -2.04 -56.78 1.83
CA CYS A 13 -1.66 -57.58 2.99
C CYS A 13 -2.17 -56.92 4.28
N ARG A 14 -3.20 -57.52 4.90
CA ARG A 14 -3.52 -57.32 6.31
C ARG A 14 -2.59 -58.17 7.15
N PHE A 15 -1.93 -57.59 8.15
CA PHE A 15 -1.37 -58.34 9.28
C PHE A 15 -1.92 -57.79 10.60
N ARG A 16 -2.21 -58.73 11.49
CA ARG A 16 -3.06 -58.62 12.68
C ARG A 16 -2.19 -58.39 13.93
N GLN A 17 -2.72 -57.59 14.86
CA GLN A 17 -2.48 -57.52 16.32
C GLN A 17 -1.14 -58.04 16.91
N GLY A 18 -0.47 -57.16 17.66
CA GLY A 18 0.50 -57.54 18.66
C GLY A 18 1.02 -56.36 19.49
N ARG A 19 0.40 -56.11 20.64
CA ARG A 19 0.93 -55.24 21.71
C ARG A 19 2.30 -55.73 22.16
N ARG A 20 3.30 -54.85 22.25
CA ARG A 20 4.29 -54.76 23.36
C ARG A 20 5.22 -53.55 23.20
N LEU A 21 4.96 -52.57 24.05
CA LEU A 21 5.85 -51.69 24.82
C LEU A 21 7.34 -51.57 24.45
N LEU A 22 7.74 -50.29 24.43
CA LEU A 22 9.04 -49.71 24.84
C LEU A 22 10.22 -49.86 23.88
N ALA A 23 10.33 -48.88 22.97
CA ALA A 23 11.61 -48.47 22.39
C ALA A 23 12.04 -47.14 23.02
N ARG A 24 12.99 -47.22 23.96
CA ARG A 24 13.87 -46.11 24.34
C ARG A 24 14.69 -45.75 23.10
N CYS A 25 14.44 -44.60 22.49
CA CYS A 25 15.37 -43.98 21.55
C CYS A 25 16.06 -42.80 22.22
N LEU A 26 17.37 -42.94 22.34
CA LEU A 26 18.34 -41.93 22.72
C LEU A 26 18.47 -40.86 21.63
N LEU A 27 18.56 -39.61 22.08
CA LEU A 27 19.38 -38.49 21.57
C LEU A 27 19.52 -38.32 20.05
N ALA A 28 18.90 -37.26 19.54
CA ALA A 28 19.32 -36.58 18.32
C ALA A 28 19.46 -35.06 18.58
N THR A 29 20.70 -34.64 18.79
CA THR A 29 21.29 -33.36 18.35
C THR A 29 20.40 -32.10 18.32
N LEU A 30 20.57 -31.25 19.33
CA LEU A 30 20.27 -29.80 19.24
C LEU A 30 21.29 -29.13 18.30
N ALA A 31 21.08 -29.25 17.00
CA ALA A 31 21.62 -28.28 16.04
C ALA A 31 20.68 -27.08 16.07
N GLY A 32 21.02 -26.09 16.91
CA GLY A 32 20.35 -24.80 16.93
C GLY A 32 20.56 -24.11 15.59
N SER A 33 19.61 -24.30 14.68
CA SER A 33 19.47 -23.48 13.49
C SER A 33 19.17 -22.06 13.95
N ALA A 34 20.22 -21.24 14.06
CA ALA A 34 20.10 -19.80 14.07
C ALA A 34 19.53 -19.41 12.70
N LEU A 35 18.20 -19.40 12.60
CA LEU A 35 17.52 -18.73 11.50
C LEU A 35 18.03 -17.29 11.51
N PRO A 36 18.62 -16.79 10.41
CA PRO A 36 18.88 -15.37 10.31
C PRO A 36 17.51 -14.70 10.43
N LEU A 37 17.34 -13.92 11.50
CA LEU A 37 16.27 -12.94 11.61
C LEU A 37 16.42 -12.03 10.40
N LEU A 38 15.76 -12.38 9.30
CA LEU A 38 15.49 -11.46 8.22
C LEU A 38 14.79 -10.29 8.89
N ALA A 39 15.50 -9.17 9.00
CA ALA A 39 14.95 -7.93 9.50
C ALA A 39 13.69 -7.67 8.68
N VAL A 40 12.52 -7.84 9.32
CA VAL A 40 11.24 -7.50 8.73
C VAL A 40 11.39 -6.03 8.34
N PRO A 41 11.18 -5.64 7.07
CA PRO A 41 11.27 -4.25 6.69
C PRO A 41 10.35 -3.48 7.65
N GLU A 42 10.90 -2.45 8.30
CA GLU A 42 10.26 -1.76 9.41
C GLU A 42 8.97 -1.08 8.92
N SER A 43 7.92 -1.89 8.93
CA SER A 43 6.58 -1.58 8.52
C SER A 43 6.07 -0.60 9.57
N GLY A 44 6.05 0.69 9.23
CA GLY A 44 5.73 1.79 10.15
C GLY A 44 4.55 1.48 11.08
N ARG A 45 4.73 1.78 12.37
CA ARG A 45 3.75 1.51 13.42
C ARG A 45 2.57 2.47 13.29
N ALA A 46 1.40 2.10 13.82
CA ALA A 46 0.25 2.99 13.86
C ALA A 46 0.55 4.33 14.57
N SER A 47 1.48 4.35 15.54
CA SER A 47 1.98 5.55 16.22
C SER A 47 2.69 6.54 15.31
N ASP A 48 3.14 6.08 14.14
CA ASP A 48 3.87 6.89 13.18
C ASP A 48 2.92 7.69 12.29
N PHE A 49 1.61 7.55 12.48
CA PHE A 49 0.58 8.25 11.70
C PHE A 49 -0.25 9.19 12.56
N SER A 50 -0.49 10.39 12.02
CA SER A 50 -1.35 11.40 12.61
C SER A 50 -2.26 12.05 11.59
N ARG A 51 -3.30 12.75 12.08
CA ARG A 51 -4.08 13.66 11.27
C ARG A 51 -3.20 14.84 10.83
N PRO A 52 -3.14 15.19 9.53
CA PRO A 52 -2.39 16.36 9.10
C PRO A 52 -3.07 17.66 9.55
N ALA A 53 -2.24 18.67 9.80
CA ALA A 53 -2.70 20.05 10.00
C ALA A 53 -3.47 20.54 8.76
N GLN A 54 -4.41 21.48 8.95
CA GLN A 54 -5.20 22.02 7.84
C GLN A 54 -4.31 22.70 6.79
N SER A 55 -3.22 23.34 7.21
CA SER A 55 -2.24 23.96 6.32
C SER A 55 -1.43 22.96 5.49
N LEU A 56 -1.54 21.66 5.75
CA LEU A 56 -0.90 20.60 4.96
C LEU A 56 -1.92 19.80 4.14
N THR A 57 -3.17 20.28 4.09
CA THR A 57 -4.24 19.66 3.31
C THR A 57 -4.70 20.62 2.23
N PRO A 58 -4.69 20.21 0.94
CA PRO A 58 -5.20 21.01 -0.15
C PRO A 58 -6.64 21.47 0.09
N SER A 59 -6.95 22.66 -0.42
CA SER A 59 -8.33 23.16 -0.43
C SER A 59 -9.19 22.35 -1.41
N PRO A 60 -10.52 22.32 -1.21
CA PRO A 60 -11.44 21.76 -2.21
C PRO A 60 -11.31 22.42 -3.60
N ALA A 61 -10.92 23.70 -3.68
CA ALA A 61 -10.71 24.39 -4.95
C ALA A 61 -9.49 23.85 -5.70
N ALA A 62 -8.36 23.66 -5.01
CA ALA A 62 -7.16 23.05 -5.60
C ALA A 62 -7.42 21.60 -6.06
N LEU A 63 -8.15 20.81 -5.26
CA LEU A 63 -8.53 19.44 -5.63
C LEU A 63 -9.41 19.38 -6.88
N ARG A 64 -10.32 20.35 -7.07
CA ARG A 64 -11.11 20.46 -8.30
C ARG A 64 -10.24 20.70 -9.53
N ILE A 65 -9.20 21.51 -9.39
CA ILE A 65 -8.27 21.83 -10.47
C ILE A 65 -7.41 20.61 -10.79
N HIS A 66 -6.87 19.93 -9.78
CA HIS A 66 -6.18 18.65 -9.95
C HIS A 66 -7.04 17.62 -10.70
N LEU A 67 -8.31 17.47 -10.31
CA LEU A 67 -9.25 16.57 -10.99
C LEU A 67 -9.49 16.94 -12.46
N LYS A 68 -9.55 18.24 -12.78
CA LYS A 68 -9.68 18.73 -14.16
C LYS A 68 -8.45 18.35 -14.99
N SER A 69 -7.25 18.52 -14.44
CA SER A 69 -6.00 18.15 -15.10
C SER A 69 -5.90 16.65 -15.35
N HIS A 70 -6.28 15.82 -14.36
CA HIS A 70 -6.30 14.36 -14.52
C HIS A 70 -7.28 13.91 -15.61
N GLN A 71 -8.50 14.47 -15.65
CA GLN A 71 -9.48 14.17 -16.71
C GLN A 71 -8.95 14.49 -18.11
N ALA A 72 -8.26 15.62 -18.26
CA ALA A 72 -7.65 15.98 -19.54
C ALA A 72 -6.61 14.94 -20.00
N SER A 73 -5.87 14.31 -19.07
CA SER A 73 -4.88 13.29 -19.39
C SER A 73 -5.43 11.88 -19.67
N THR A 74 -6.58 11.51 -19.08
CA THR A 74 -7.11 10.13 -19.17
C THR A 74 -8.18 9.94 -20.25
N GLY A 75 -8.51 10.98 -21.01
CA GLY A 75 -9.53 10.95 -22.06
C GLY A 75 -10.96 11.23 -21.54
N PRO A 76 -11.96 11.25 -22.44
CA PRO A 76 -13.33 11.69 -22.14
C PRO A 76 -14.10 10.63 -21.35
N GLY A 77 -13.75 10.47 -20.07
CA GLY A 77 -14.54 9.80 -19.06
C GLY A 77 -14.67 10.73 -17.87
N LYS A 78 -15.80 11.42 -17.72
CA LYS A 78 -16.02 12.28 -16.55
C LYS A 78 -16.10 11.40 -15.30
N PRO A 79 -15.28 11.62 -14.25
CA PRO A 79 -15.76 11.40 -12.91
C PRO A 79 -16.93 12.38 -12.70
N ALA A 80 -18.14 11.97 -13.07
CA ALA A 80 -19.37 12.69 -12.70
C ALA A 80 -19.69 12.47 -11.21
N ALA A 81 -19.07 11.45 -10.61
CA ALA A 81 -19.25 11.06 -9.23
C ALA A 81 -18.45 11.95 -8.27
N LEU A 82 -18.96 12.05 -7.05
CA LEU A 82 -18.26 12.60 -5.90
C LEU A 82 -16.89 11.93 -5.73
N GLN A 83 -15.82 12.72 -5.65
CA GLN A 83 -14.46 12.26 -5.44
C GLN A 83 -14.09 12.38 -3.97
N ARG A 84 -13.43 11.37 -3.41
CA ARG A 84 -13.05 11.35 -2.00
C ARG A 84 -11.54 11.28 -1.87
N PHE A 85 -11.02 12.24 -1.14
CA PHE A 85 -9.62 12.31 -0.79
C PHE A 85 -9.47 12.09 0.69
N CYS A 86 -8.41 11.39 1.06
CA CYS A 86 -8.03 11.23 2.44
C CYS A 86 -6.56 11.58 2.61
N PHE A 87 -6.25 12.45 3.57
CA PHE A 87 -4.90 12.92 3.85
C PHE A 87 -4.44 12.40 5.21
N VAL A 88 -3.28 11.75 5.24
CA VAL A 88 -2.68 11.23 6.47
C VAL A 88 -1.21 11.61 6.53
N GLN A 89 -0.73 12.03 7.70
CA GLN A 89 0.67 12.36 7.91
C GLN A 89 1.39 11.13 8.48
N GLN A 90 2.48 10.74 7.84
CA GLN A 90 3.40 9.71 8.31
C GLN A 90 4.69 10.35 8.81
N HIS A 91 5.13 9.96 10.00
CA HIS A 91 6.36 10.39 10.64
C HIS A 91 7.44 9.33 10.43
N ASN A 92 8.57 9.73 9.88
CA ASN A 92 9.79 8.93 9.86
C ASN A 92 10.73 9.48 10.93
N ARG A 93 10.56 8.96 12.16
CA ARG A 93 11.36 9.35 13.33
C ARG A 93 12.76 8.75 13.32
N SER A 94 12.96 7.68 12.54
CA SER A 94 14.25 7.02 12.38
C SER A 94 15.18 7.76 11.40
N ALA A 95 14.63 8.65 10.55
CA ALA A 95 15.43 9.51 9.68
C ALA A 95 16.15 10.61 10.48
N VAL A 96 17.35 11.01 10.03
CA VAL A 96 18.12 12.13 10.59
C VAL A 96 18.37 13.18 9.50
N PRO A 97 17.82 14.41 9.61
CA PRO A 97 16.83 14.82 10.63
C PRO A 97 15.49 14.10 10.42
N ALA A 98 14.68 14.01 11.48
CA ALA A 98 13.35 13.40 11.43
C ALA A 98 12.50 14.04 10.33
N ARG A 99 11.85 13.22 9.52
CA ARG A 99 11.04 13.69 8.39
C ARG A 99 9.58 13.29 8.61
N SER A 100 8.67 14.04 8.01
CA SER A 100 7.30 13.58 7.86
C SER A 100 6.80 13.86 6.45
N SER A 101 5.85 13.05 6.00
CA SER A 101 5.25 13.14 4.69
C SER A 101 3.74 13.09 4.83
N VAL A 102 3.04 13.97 4.13
CA VAL A 102 1.60 13.87 3.97
C VAL A 102 1.31 13.05 2.72
N TRP A 103 0.51 12.01 2.90
CA TRP A 103 0.03 11.16 1.82
C TRP A 103 -1.40 11.54 1.48
N MET A 104 -1.67 11.74 0.19
CA MET A 104 -3.00 11.90 -0.35
C MET A 104 -3.45 10.55 -0.94
N VAL A 105 -4.47 9.95 -0.34
CA VAL A 105 -5.13 8.76 -0.85
C VAL A 105 -6.35 9.19 -1.67
N TRP A 106 -6.39 8.79 -2.95
CA TRP A 106 -7.52 8.99 -3.85
C TRP A 106 -7.89 7.64 -4.49
N LEU A 107 -8.87 6.96 -3.90
CA LEU A 107 -9.24 5.60 -4.30
C LEU A 107 -9.97 5.58 -5.64
N GLU A 108 -10.86 6.55 -5.90
CA GLU A 108 -11.59 6.63 -7.16
C GLU A 108 -10.66 6.88 -8.37
N GLY A 109 -9.53 7.57 -8.16
CA GLY A 109 -8.46 7.73 -9.15
C GLY A 109 -7.42 6.62 -9.13
N GLY A 110 -7.52 5.65 -8.20
CA GLY A 110 -6.60 4.53 -8.07
C GLY A 110 -5.16 4.96 -7.73
N GLN A 111 -4.98 6.03 -6.96
CA GLN A 111 -3.66 6.65 -6.73
C GLN A 111 -3.43 7.04 -5.26
N ILE A 112 -2.15 7.01 -4.86
CA ILE A 112 -1.64 7.58 -3.61
C ILE A 112 -0.50 8.54 -3.96
N ALA A 113 -0.63 9.83 -3.62
CA ALA A 113 0.41 10.82 -3.88
C ALA A 113 1.15 11.22 -2.61
N ASN A 114 2.46 11.44 -2.72
CA ASN A 114 3.28 12.02 -1.64
C ASN A 114 3.34 13.54 -1.78
N LEU A 115 2.74 14.26 -0.83
CA LEU A 115 2.74 15.72 -0.79
C LEU A 115 3.90 16.30 0.04
N GLY A 116 4.72 15.44 0.66
CA GLY A 116 5.82 15.83 1.52
C GLY A 116 5.34 16.69 2.70
N GLN A 117 5.91 17.88 2.85
CA GLN A 117 5.51 18.89 3.84
C GLN A 117 4.99 20.17 3.18
N ARG A 118 4.46 20.06 1.95
CA ARG A 118 3.91 21.22 1.24
C ARG A 118 2.81 21.89 2.06
N ARG A 119 2.86 23.21 2.12
CA ARG A 119 1.82 24.03 2.75
C ARG A 119 0.82 24.49 1.70
N PHE A 120 -0.45 24.47 2.08
CA PHE A 120 -1.59 24.90 1.28
C PHE A 120 -2.31 26.04 2.01
N THR A 121 -2.77 27.02 1.25
CA THR A 121 -3.58 28.12 1.78
C THR A 121 -4.99 27.59 2.08
N ALA A 122 -5.48 27.79 3.30
CA ALA A 122 -6.78 27.25 3.72
C ALA A 122 -7.97 27.87 2.96
N LYS A 123 -7.85 29.16 2.60
CA LYS A 123 -8.81 29.92 1.79
C LYS A 123 -8.05 30.59 0.64
N PRO A 124 -7.66 29.83 -0.38
CA PRO A 124 -6.84 30.36 -1.46
C PRO A 124 -7.65 31.31 -2.34
N SER A 125 -6.98 32.30 -2.91
CA SER A 125 -7.45 33.01 -4.09
C SER A 125 -7.60 32.04 -5.28
N PRO A 126 -8.29 32.41 -6.38
CA PRO A 126 -8.36 31.57 -7.57
C PRO A 126 -6.98 31.17 -8.12
N ASP A 127 -6.02 32.10 -8.15
CA ASP A 127 -4.67 31.86 -8.66
C ASP A 127 -3.87 30.93 -7.73
N GLU A 128 -3.99 31.10 -6.42
CA GLU A 128 -3.39 30.20 -5.44
C GLU A 128 -3.97 28.79 -5.54
N ALA A 129 -5.30 28.67 -5.74
CA ALA A 129 -5.95 27.39 -5.92
C ALA A 129 -5.47 26.69 -7.20
N GLN A 130 -5.26 27.46 -8.27
CA GLN A 130 -4.72 26.96 -9.53
C GLN A 130 -3.31 26.42 -9.34
N TRP A 131 -2.42 27.21 -8.75
CA TRP A 131 -1.05 26.79 -8.47
C TRP A 131 -0.98 25.56 -7.56
N ASP A 132 -1.79 25.51 -6.50
CA ASP A 132 -1.87 24.34 -5.62
C ASP A 132 -2.41 23.11 -6.36
N GLY A 133 -3.41 23.27 -7.24
CA GLY A 133 -3.97 22.18 -8.04
C GLY A 133 -3.01 21.62 -9.08
N ASP A 134 -2.24 22.49 -9.74
CA ASP A 134 -1.21 22.09 -10.69
C ASP A 134 -0.09 21.32 -9.97
N ALA A 135 0.36 21.83 -8.83
CA ALA A 135 1.37 21.16 -8.01
C ALA A 135 0.93 19.78 -7.49
N LEU A 136 -0.37 19.56 -7.25
CA LEU A 136 -0.89 18.22 -6.93
C LEU A 136 -0.75 17.25 -8.10
N SER A 137 -0.89 17.76 -9.32
CA SER A 137 -0.78 16.95 -10.54
C SER A 137 0.67 16.57 -10.86
N GLU A 138 1.64 17.34 -10.36
CA GLU A 138 3.08 17.06 -10.46
C GLU A 138 3.60 16.17 -9.31
N ALA A 139 2.80 15.95 -8.27
CA ALA A 139 3.23 15.17 -7.12
C ALA A 139 3.48 13.71 -7.53
N LYS A 140 4.57 13.11 -7.01
CA LYS A 140 4.86 11.69 -7.24
C LYS A 140 3.69 10.84 -6.74
N ALA A 141 3.02 10.18 -7.66
CA ALA A 141 1.91 9.27 -7.42
C ALA A 141 2.37 7.81 -7.50
N ILE A 142 1.72 6.98 -6.70
CA ILE A 142 1.77 5.52 -6.74
C ILE A 142 0.43 5.09 -7.34
N HIS A 143 0.49 4.44 -8.50
CA HIS A 143 -0.69 3.88 -9.16
C HIS A 143 -0.98 2.50 -8.59
N LEU A 144 -2.15 2.34 -7.95
CA LEU A 144 -2.48 1.12 -7.21
C LEU A 144 -2.52 -0.15 -8.07
N ALA A 145 -2.78 0.00 -9.37
CA ALA A 145 -2.83 -1.12 -10.31
C ALA A 145 -1.45 -1.59 -10.78
N THR A 146 -0.47 -0.69 -10.88
CA THR A 146 0.82 -0.99 -11.53
C THR A 146 2.00 -0.98 -10.58
N ASP A 147 1.92 -0.19 -9.50
CA ASP A 147 3.07 0.14 -8.65
C ASP A 147 3.08 -0.62 -7.32
N VAL A 148 2.06 -1.44 -7.08
CA VAL A 148 1.89 -2.22 -5.85
C VAL A 148 2.30 -3.68 -6.09
N ARG A 149 3.11 -4.22 -5.19
CA ARG A 149 3.59 -5.60 -5.21
C ARG A 149 3.23 -6.33 -3.93
N GLU A 150 3.09 -7.65 -3.99
CA GLU A 150 2.64 -8.42 -2.83
C GLU A 150 3.73 -8.48 -1.75
N THR A 151 4.99 -8.56 -2.16
CA THR A 151 6.11 -8.81 -1.25
C THR A 151 7.27 -7.85 -1.47
N ALA A 152 8.09 -7.63 -0.43
CA ALA A 152 9.31 -6.84 -0.50
C ALA A 152 10.28 -7.34 -1.58
N GLN A 153 10.33 -8.66 -1.79
CA GLN A 153 11.22 -9.30 -2.74
C GLN A 153 10.95 -8.82 -4.18
N GLU A 154 9.68 -8.63 -4.55
CA GLU A 154 9.24 -8.14 -5.86
C GLU A 154 9.60 -6.66 -6.13
N ILE A 155 10.01 -5.93 -5.09
CA ILE A 155 10.40 -4.51 -5.16
C ILE A 155 11.91 -4.35 -5.27
N THR A 156 12.69 -5.40 -4.94
CA THR A 156 14.16 -5.35 -4.93
C THR A 156 14.71 -4.76 -6.23
N GLY A 157 15.44 -3.64 -6.12
CA GLY A 157 16.00 -2.93 -7.28
C GLY A 157 15.10 -1.86 -7.91
N SER A 158 13.88 -1.66 -7.40
CA SER A 158 12.97 -0.60 -7.85
C SER A 158 12.72 0.43 -6.75
N SER A 159 12.83 1.71 -7.10
CA SER A 159 12.48 2.85 -6.24
C SER A 159 11.07 3.40 -6.52
N PHE A 160 10.32 2.74 -7.41
CA PHE A 160 8.99 3.14 -7.84
C PHE A 160 7.88 2.25 -7.26
N LEU A 161 8.21 1.00 -6.92
CA LEU A 161 7.24 0.02 -6.42
C LEU A 161 7.12 0.07 -4.89
N VAL A 162 5.93 -0.27 -4.39
CA VAL A 162 5.63 -0.36 -2.96
C VAL A 162 4.93 -1.67 -2.60
N GLU A 163 5.03 -2.10 -1.34
CA GLU A 163 4.39 -3.32 -0.86
C GLU A 163 2.89 -3.09 -0.61
N ARG A 164 2.06 -4.10 -0.91
CA ARG A 164 0.63 -4.11 -0.59
C ARG A 164 0.39 -3.90 0.89
N ALA A 165 1.19 -4.56 1.74
CA ALA A 165 1.10 -4.39 3.19
C ALA A 165 1.32 -2.93 3.63
N TRP A 166 2.18 -2.17 2.94
CA TRP A 166 2.35 -0.73 3.21
C TRP A 166 1.12 0.07 2.79
N VAL A 167 0.55 -0.23 1.60
CA VAL A 167 -0.69 0.40 1.13
C VAL A 167 -1.84 0.15 2.11
N ASP A 168 -2.06 -1.10 2.52
CA ASP A 168 -3.15 -1.48 3.42
C ASP A 168 -3.05 -0.75 4.77
N ARG A 169 -1.84 -0.64 5.32
CA ARG A 169 -1.60 0.14 6.53
C ARG A 169 -1.92 1.62 6.32
N LEU A 170 -1.47 2.22 5.21
CA LEU A 170 -1.75 3.62 4.92
C LEU A 170 -3.26 3.87 4.80
N LEU A 171 -3.99 3.00 4.10
CA LEU A 171 -5.44 3.07 3.95
C LEU A 171 -6.16 2.96 5.31
N ALA A 172 -5.75 2.01 6.15
CA ALA A 172 -6.30 1.85 7.50
C ALA A 172 -6.06 3.10 8.36
N GLN A 173 -4.86 3.68 8.32
CA GLN A 173 -4.57 4.92 9.06
C GLN A 173 -5.31 6.13 8.48
N CYS A 174 -5.52 6.17 7.17
CA CYS A 174 -6.32 7.20 6.54
C CYS A 174 -7.78 7.13 7.01
N GLN A 175 -8.35 5.93 7.08
CA GLN A 175 -9.69 5.72 7.60
C GLN A 175 -9.82 6.14 9.07
N ALA A 176 -8.84 5.79 9.90
CA ALA A 176 -8.85 6.01 11.35
C ALA A 176 -8.55 7.46 11.76
N LYS A 177 -7.56 8.10 11.12
CA LYS A 177 -6.99 9.38 11.58
C LYS A 177 -6.99 10.47 10.51
N GLY A 178 -7.12 10.09 9.24
CA GLY A 178 -6.97 11.00 8.12
C GLY A 178 -7.95 12.17 8.13
N ARG A 179 -7.59 13.23 7.42
CA ARG A 179 -8.50 14.31 7.06
C ARG A 179 -9.19 13.93 5.75
N LYS A 180 -10.51 13.82 5.76
CA LYS A 180 -11.30 13.46 4.58
C LYS A 180 -11.83 14.73 3.91
N VAL A 181 -11.69 14.80 2.59
CA VAL A 181 -12.20 15.91 1.78
C VAL A 181 -12.97 15.34 0.61
N GLU A 182 -14.21 15.77 0.44
CA GLU A 182 -15.06 15.34 -0.66
C GLU A 182 -15.22 16.49 -1.65
N VAL A 183 -15.08 16.18 -2.94
CA VAL A 183 -15.07 17.18 -3.99
C VAL A 183 -15.90 16.68 -5.16
N ARG A 184 -16.84 17.52 -5.60
CA ARG A 184 -17.48 17.32 -6.90
C ARG A 184 -16.58 17.92 -7.98
N PRO A 185 -16.25 17.17 -9.04
CA PRO A 185 -15.48 17.69 -10.16
C PRO A 185 -16.16 18.91 -10.80
N LEU A 186 -15.35 19.79 -11.40
CA LEU A 186 -15.88 20.91 -12.18
C LEU A 186 -16.67 20.34 -13.38
N ARG A 187 -17.84 20.92 -13.66
CA ARG A 187 -18.74 20.43 -14.71
C ARG A 187 -18.25 20.78 -16.11
#